data_AF-A0AAE3FLA9-F1
#
_entry.id   AF-A0AAE3FLA9-F1
#
_cell.length_a   1.000
_cell.length_b   1.000
_cell.length_c   1.000
_cell.angle_alpha   90.00
_cell.angle_beta   90.00
_cell.angle_gamma   90.00
#
_symmetry.space_group_name_H-M   'P 1'
#
loop_
_entity.id
_entity.type
_entity.pdbx_description
1 polymer ?
#
loop_
_entity_poly.entity_id
_entity_poly.type
_entity_poly.pdbx_seq_one_letter_code
_entity_poly.pdbx_strand_id
1 'polypeptide(L)'
;MSFEKFLTSVLYYAERGYPLPVAFKRAKEKHKVRANYDELYEKSRLLILSYFSLNGKKRSQKVRQFLYASSRPVFPEWMREELSKYLDVDALERSLPNKFTWFRVNALKADEDKVLKRLAERGIEFERDKDFPFIYRLLKGDLTKTEEFNKYEVVIQDKASVAVVMALNPSREEIVIDLASAPGIKAELIAELTDNKAKMILSDIDIGRLEKERFLLKKFGVNMDKVEFVRQDSSYLPELRADKVLLDAPCSSSGMINNEPSILLTLKDNRKVKHYAELQRGILREALKIKAKEMVYAVCSLFYEEGEAHFEKIGHATERPLNVGSNGYSPRVSSVRFFSSVHFTESFFITKVKLEKLR
;
A
#
# COMPACT_ATOMS: atom_id res chain seq x y z
N MET A 1 -34.98 7.39 -4.99
CA MET A 1 -35.12 6.82 -3.62
C MET A 1 -34.26 5.58 -3.34
N SER A 2 -34.18 4.58 -4.24
CA SER A 2 -33.34 3.38 -4.00
C SER A 2 -31.84 3.69 -3.98
N PHE A 3 -31.37 4.61 -4.83
CA PHE A 3 -29.97 5.00 -4.93
C PHE A 3 -29.45 5.78 -3.70
N GLU A 4 -30.20 6.76 -3.19
CA GLU A 4 -29.89 7.44 -1.92
C GLU A 4 -29.76 6.46 -0.75
N LYS A 5 -30.68 5.48 -0.65
CA LYS A 5 -30.66 4.45 0.40
C LYS A 5 -29.44 3.53 0.28
N PHE A 6 -29.06 3.20 -0.96
CA PHE A 6 -27.84 2.43 -1.26
C PHE A 6 -26.58 3.19 -0.79
N LEU A 7 -26.38 4.42 -1.25
CA LEU A 7 -25.22 5.24 -0.86
C LEU A 7 -25.18 5.52 0.65
N THR A 8 -26.34 5.73 1.28
CA THR A 8 -26.44 5.86 2.74
C THR A 8 -25.97 4.58 3.45
N SER A 9 -26.23 3.41 2.86
CA SER A 9 -25.79 2.12 3.41
C SER A 9 -24.31 1.86 3.17
N VAL A 10 -23.76 2.25 2.02
CA VAL A 10 -22.30 2.25 1.78
C VAL A 10 -21.61 3.06 2.86
N LEU A 11 -22.05 4.30 3.08
CA LEU A 11 -21.46 5.19 4.09
C LEU A 11 -21.59 4.62 5.51
N TYR A 12 -22.72 3.97 5.83
CA TYR A 12 -22.93 3.28 7.11
C TYR A 12 -21.89 2.18 7.40
N TYR A 13 -21.53 1.39 6.38
CA TYR A 13 -20.50 0.35 6.54
C TYR A 13 -19.10 0.96 6.54
N ALA A 14 -18.80 1.89 5.63
CA ALA A 14 -17.49 2.51 5.56
C ALA A 14 -17.12 3.26 6.86
N GLU A 15 -18.06 3.98 7.48
CA GLU A 15 -17.85 4.63 8.78
C GLU A 15 -17.60 3.66 9.95
N ARG A 16 -17.91 2.38 9.79
CA ARG A 16 -17.59 1.31 10.76
C ARG A 16 -16.27 0.61 10.46
N GLY A 17 -15.47 1.15 9.53
CA GLY A 17 -14.16 0.61 9.19
C GLY A 17 -14.19 -0.55 8.20
N TYR A 18 -15.32 -0.83 7.54
CA TYR A 18 -15.33 -1.79 6.43
C TYR A 18 -14.65 -1.17 5.20
N PRO A 19 -13.74 -1.90 4.53
CA PRO A 19 -13.19 -1.49 3.23
C PRO A 19 -14.30 -1.20 2.21
N LEU A 20 -14.10 -0.26 1.30
CA LEU A 20 -15.10 0.13 0.30
C LEU A 20 -15.63 -1.07 -0.50
N PRO A 21 -14.82 -2.01 -1.03
CA PRO A 21 -15.34 -3.20 -1.71
C PRO A 21 -16.35 -4.00 -0.87
N VAL A 22 -16.10 -4.13 0.43
CA VAL A 22 -16.97 -4.87 1.36
C VAL A 22 -18.23 -4.07 1.68
N ALA A 23 -18.07 -2.78 1.97
CA ALA A 23 -19.19 -1.86 2.22
C ALA A 23 -20.14 -1.79 1.02
N PHE A 24 -19.56 -1.70 -0.19
CA PHE A 24 -20.28 -1.69 -1.46
C PHE A 24 -21.08 -2.96 -1.68
N LYS A 25 -20.42 -4.13 -1.55
CA LYS A 25 -21.08 -5.44 -1.74
C LYS A 25 -22.28 -5.60 -0.81
N ARG A 26 -22.10 -5.32 0.49
CA ARG A 26 -23.18 -5.41 1.50
C ARG A 26 -24.32 -4.44 1.22
N ALA A 27 -24.01 -3.21 0.79
CA ALA A 27 -25.04 -2.25 0.42
C ALA A 27 -25.82 -2.69 -0.82
N LYS A 28 -25.15 -3.28 -1.82
CA LYS A 28 -25.76 -3.76 -3.06
C LYS A 28 -26.66 -4.97 -2.83
N GLU A 29 -26.27 -5.88 -1.93
CA GLU A 29 -27.11 -7.01 -1.49
C GLU A 29 -28.41 -6.52 -0.82
N LYS A 30 -28.33 -5.43 -0.04
CA LYS A 30 -29.47 -4.86 0.68
C LYS A 30 -30.41 -4.04 -0.21
N HIS A 31 -29.90 -3.40 -1.27
CA HIS A 31 -30.66 -2.47 -2.11
C HIS A 31 -30.60 -2.85 -3.58
N LYS A 32 -31.75 -3.18 -4.16
CA LYS A 32 -31.88 -3.43 -5.61
C LYS A 32 -31.78 -2.11 -6.39
N VAL A 33 -30.56 -1.68 -6.71
CA VAL A 33 -30.29 -0.52 -7.57
C VAL A 33 -29.99 -0.98 -9.00
N ARG A 34 -30.76 -0.48 -9.97
CA ARG A 34 -30.53 -0.70 -11.40
C ARG A 34 -29.57 0.38 -11.92
N ALA A 35 -28.28 0.10 -11.91
CA ALA A 35 -27.24 0.93 -12.51
C ALA A 35 -25.99 0.09 -12.79
N ASN A 36 -25.10 0.60 -13.66
CA ASN A 36 -23.84 -0.06 -13.98
C ASN A 36 -22.98 -0.23 -12.70
N TYR A 37 -22.29 -1.37 -12.57
CA TYR A 37 -21.47 -1.67 -11.38
C TYR A 37 -20.39 -0.61 -11.16
N ASP A 38 -19.67 -0.24 -12.21
CA ASP A 38 -18.51 0.66 -12.14
C ASP A 38 -18.96 2.07 -11.79
N GLU A 39 -20.07 2.53 -12.36
CA GLU A 39 -20.67 3.83 -12.02
C GLU A 39 -21.10 3.89 -10.54
N LEU A 40 -21.76 2.84 -10.04
CA LEU A 40 -22.17 2.76 -8.64
C LEU A 40 -20.95 2.78 -7.71
N TYR A 41 -19.90 2.05 -8.09
CA TYR A 41 -18.67 1.94 -7.30
C TYR A 41 -17.93 3.28 -7.28
N GLU A 42 -17.81 3.93 -8.43
CA GLU A 42 -17.26 5.28 -8.60
C GLU A 42 -17.99 6.30 -7.71
N LYS A 43 -19.33 6.35 -7.78
CA LYS A 43 -20.13 7.25 -6.94
C LYS A 43 -19.96 6.96 -5.45
N SER A 44 -19.82 5.69 -5.08
CA SER A 44 -19.53 5.28 -3.70
C SER A 44 -18.15 5.76 -3.24
N ARG A 45 -17.14 5.68 -4.12
CA ARG A 45 -15.78 6.17 -3.88
C ARG A 45 -15.78 7.68 -3.64
N LEU A 46 -16.35 8.45 -4.58
CA LEU A 46 -16.40 9.91 -4.53
C LEU A 46 -17.20 10.43 -3.33
N LEU A 47 -18.27 9.73 -2.92
CA LEU A 47 -19.02 10.05 -1.72
C LEU A 47 -18.14 9.99 -0.46
N ILE A 48 -17.35 8.94 -0.33
CA ILE A 48 -16.46 8.76 0.83
C ILE A 48 -15.35 9.81 0.81
N LEU A 49 -14.71 10.03 -0.35
CA LEU A 49 -13.65 11.04 -0.49
C LEU A 49 -14.16 12.45 -0.15
N SER A 50 -15.42 12.76 -0.47
CA SER A 50 -16.02 14.06 -0.18
C SER A 50 -16.59 14.18 1.23
N TYR A 51 -16.51 13.15 2.06
CA TYR A 51 -17.25 13.04 3.33
C TYR A 51 -17.09 14.26 4.27
N PHE A 52 -15.87 14.82 4.33
CA PHE A 52 -15.54 15.94 5.21
C PHE A 52 -15.93 17.31 4.67
N SER A 53 -16.22 17.44 3.36
CA SER A 53 -16.84 18.66 2.81
C SER A 53 -18.37 18.66 2.91
N LEU A 54 -18.97 17.51 3.21
CA LEU A 54 -20.42 17.36 3.34
C LEU A 54 -20.90 17.80 4.73
N ASN A 55 -21.94 18.62 4.75
CA ASN A 55 -22.67 19.08 5.92
C ASN A 55 -23.80 18.10 6.30
N GLY A 56 -24.26 18.20 7.54
CA GLY A 56 -25.42 17.46 8.05
C GLY A 56 -25.07 16.38 9.07
N LYS A 57 -25.96 16.23 10.06
CA LYS A 57 -25.80 15.28 11.18
C LYS A 57 -26.14 13.85 10.77
N LYS A 58 -27.07 13.66 9.83
CA LYS A 58 -27.51 12.35 9.36
C LYS A 58 -26.80 11.96 8.07
N ARG A 59 -26.44 10.68 7.92
CA ARG A 59 -25.85 10.13 6.68
C ARG A 59 -26.68 10.45 5.44
N SER A 60 -28.01 10.38 5.54
CA SER A 60 -28.92 10.71 4.44
C SER A 60 -28.84 12.17 4.01
N GLN A 61 -28.55 13.10 4.92
CA GLN A 61 -28.35 14.52 4.59
C GLN A 61 -27.06 14.71 3.80
N LYS A 62 -25.96 14.10 4.27
CA LYS A 62 -24.68 14.09 3.55
C LYS A 62 -24.81 13.50 2.14
N VAL A 63 -25.51 12.37 2.00
CA VAL A 63 -25.77 11.73 0.69
C VAL A 63 -26.59 12.62 -0.22
N ARG A 64 -27.65 13.28 0.28
CA ARG A 64 -28.42 14.22 -0.54
C ARG A 64 -27.59 15.42 -0.99
N GLN A 65 -26.78 15.99 -0.12
CA GLN A 65 -25.87 17.07 -0.51
C GLN A 65 -24.87 16.59 -1.57
N PHE A 66 -24.28 15.41 -1.41
CA PHE A 66 -23.37 14.83 -2.40
C PHE A 66 -24.03 14.64 -3.78
N LEU A 67 -25.31 14.25 -3.83
CA LEU A 67 -26.02 14.00 -5.08
C LEU A 67 -26.53 15.25 -5.78
N TYR A 68 -26.92 16.28 -5.02
CA TYR A 68 -27.69 17.41 -5.55
C TYR A 68 -27.04 18.78 -5.30
N ALA A 69 -25.87 18.83 -4.67
CA ALA A 69 -25.11 20.06 -4.43
C ALA A 69 -23.61 19.84 -4.69
N SER A 70 -22.86 20.94 -4.71
CA SER A 70 -21.41 20.88 -4.86
C SER A 70 -20.75 20.22 -3.66
N SER A 71 -19.86 19.29 -3.93
CA SER A 71 -18.97 18.67 -2.95
C SER A 71 -17.61 18.44 -3.59
N ARG A 72 -16.57 18.32 -2.78
CA ARG A 72 -15.22 18.00 -3.26
C ARG A 72 -14.51 17.07 -2.26
N PRO A 73 -13.56 16.25 -2.72
CA PRO A 73 -12.64 15.54 -1.84
C PRO A 73 -11.91 16.54 -0.94
N VAL A 74 -11.97 16.33 0.37
CA VAL A 74 -11.26 17.15 1.36
C VAL A 74 -10.86 16.23 2.51
N PHE A 75 -9.67 16.41 3.04
CA PHE A 75 -9.24 15.76 4.27
C PHE A 75 -9.94 16.37 5.50
N PRO A 76 -10.06 15.65 6.62
CA PRO A 76 -10.47 16.28 7.86
C PRO A 76 -9.49 17.39 8.28
N GLU A 77 -9.99 18.42 8.97
CA GLU A 77 -9.23 19.65 9.23
C GLU A 77 -7.86 19.39 9.87
N TRP A 78 -7.80 18.51 10.88
CA TRP A 78 -6.53 18.15 11.54
C TRP A 78 -5.50 17.58 10.55
N MET A 79 -5.92 16.82 9.54
CA MET A 79 -5.00 16.30 8.52
C MET A 79 -4.50 17.43 7.63
N ARG A 80 -5.35 18.40 7.28
CA ARG A 80 -4.95 19.55 6.47
C ARG A 80 -3.93 20.40 7.23
N GLU A 81 -4.21 20.69 8.50
CA GLU A 81 -3.29 21.40 9.39
C GLU A 81 -1.94 20.68 9.50
N GLU A 82 -1.92 19.36 9.69
CA GLU A 82 -0.67 18.61 9.82
C GLU A 82 0.09 18.45 8.50
N LEU A 83 -0.59 18.11 7.40
CA LEU A 83 0.06 17.85 6.11
C LEU A 83 0.53 19.13 5.41
N SER A 84 -0.17 20.26 5.63
CA SER A 84 0.22 21.57 5.05
C SER A 84 1.60 22.06 5.50
N LYS A 85 2.13 21.51 6.60
CA LYS A 85 3.51 21.79 7.07
C LYS A 85 4.57 21.22 6.13
N TYR A 86 4.21 20.23 5.31
CA TYR A 86 5.18 19.42 4.57
C TYR A 86 4.91 19.35 3.06
N LEU A 87 3.67 19.56 2.62
CA LEU A 87 3.28 19.43 1.21
C LEU A 87 2.11 20.36 0.83
N ASP A 88 1.90 20.54 -0.48
CA ASP A 88 0.71 21.17 -1.04
C ASP A 88 -0.50 20.23 -0.85
N VAL A 89 -1.22 20.44 0.26
CA VAL A 89 -2.38 19.62 0.62
C VAL A 89 -3.52 19.77 -0.37
N ASP A 90 -3.68 20.94 -0.98
CA ASP A 90 -4.75 21.17 -1.96
C ASP A 90 -4.45 20.40 -3.26
N ALA A 91 -3.18 20.31 -3.68
CA ALA A 91 -2.79 19.45 -4.79
C ALA A 91 -3.01 17.96 -4.50
N LEU A 92 -2.76 17.53 -3.26
CA LEU A 92 -3.04 16.16 -2.83
C LEU A 92 -4.55 15.87 -2.80
N GLU A 93 -5.38 16.78 -2.30
CA GLU A 93 -6.84 16.64 -2.33
C GLU A 93 -7.39 16.55 -3.75
N ARG A 94 -6.85 17.37 -4.67
CA ARG A 94 -7.20 17.31 -6.11
C ARG A 94 -6.82 15.98 -6.76
N SER A 95 -5.80 15.27 -6.26
CA SER A 95 -5.40 13.97 -6.81
C SER A 95 -6.22 12.80 -6.26
N LEU A 96 -6.92 12.95 -5.13
CA LEU A 96 -7.66 11.87 -4.46
C LEU A 96 -8.64 11.09 -5.37
N PRO A 97 -9.39 11.72 -6.29
CA PRO A 97 -10.25 10.98 -7.22
C PRO A 97 -9.50 10.08 -8.18
N ASN A 98 -8.24 10.39 -8.48
CA ASN A 98 -7.44 9.66 -9.45
C ASN A 98 -7.05 8.31 -8.86
N LYS A 99 -7.39 7.24 -9.58
CA LYS A 99 -6.98 5.88 -9.28
C LYS A 99 -5.87 5.49 -10.23
N PHE A 100 -4.80 4.91 -9.68
CA PHE A 100 -3.71 4.34 -10.46
C PHE A 100 -3.69 2.84 -10.23
N THR A 101 -3.59 2.07 -11.30
CA THR A 101 -3.41 0.62 -11.21
C THR A 101 -2.13 0.27 -11.91
N TRP A 102 -1.18 -0.21 -11.13
CA TRP A 102 0.12 -0.68 -11.59
C TRP A 102 0.13 -2.19 -11.56
N PHE A 103 0.83 -2.79 -12.50
CA PHE A 103 1.05 -4.22 -12.56
C PHE A 103 2.44 -4.53 -13.11
N ARG A 104 2.87 -5.77 -12.91
CA ARG A 104 4.04 -6.35 -13.57
C ARG A 104 3.72 -7.74 -14.08
N VAL A 105 4.53 -8.20 -15.03
CA VAL A 105 4.51 -9.60 -15.44
C VAL A 105 5.34 -10.40 -14.43
N ASN A 106 4.78 -11.52 -13.96
CA ASN A 106 5.48 -12.45 -13.11
C ASN A 106 6.50 -13.26 -13.91
N ALA A 107 7.77 -12.88 -13.81
CA ALA A 107 8.85 -13.50 -14.57
C ALA A 107 9.12 -14.97 -14.16
N LEU A 108 8.62 -15.43 -13.01
CA LEU A 108 8.69 -16.84 -12.60
C LEU A 108 7.70 -17.73 -13.37
N LYS A 109 6.69 -17.12 -14.02
CA LYS A 109 5.58 -17.85 -14.66
C LYS A 109 5.58 -17.75 -16.15
N ALA A 110 5.96 -16.60 -16.69
CA ALA A 110 5.82 -16.34 -18.10
C ALA A 110 6.84 -15.31 -18.59
N ASP A 111 7.07 -15.36 -19.89
CA ASP A 111 7.84 -14.36 -20.62
C ASP A 111 7.06 -13.05 -20.73
N GLU A 112 7.71 -11.93 -20.41
CA GLU A 112 7.11 -10.59 -20.36
C GLU A 112 6.47 -10.22 -21.70
N ASP A 113 7.23 -10.27 -22.79
CA ASP A 113 6.77 -9.83 -24.11
C ASP A 113 5.55 -10.61 -24.58
N LYS A 114 5.53 -11.93 -24.34
CA LYS A 114 4.38 -12.78 -24.66
C LYS A 114 3.14 -12.42 -23.84
N VAL A 115 3.27 -12.11 -22.55
CA VAL A 115 2.14 -11.72 -21.71
C VAL A 115 1.60 -10.36 -22.15
N LEU A 116 2.46 -9.37 -22.33
CA LEU A 116 2.08 -8.03 -22.77
C LEU A 116 1.37 -8.05 -24.13
N LYS A 117 1.84 -8.86 -25.08
CA LYS A 117 1.17 -9.06 -26.37
C LYS A 117 -0.25 -9.60 -26.20
N ARG A 118 -0.45 -10.65 -25.38
CA ARG A 118 -1.79 -11.22 -25.14
C ARG A 118 -2.73 -10.24 -24.45
N LEU A 119 -2.21 -9.44 -23.50
CA LEU A 119 -2.98 -8.38 -22.85
C LEU A 119 -3.44 -7.33 -23.86
N ALA A 120 -2.55 -6.88 -24.75
CA ALA A 120 -2.90 -5.92 -25.81
C ALA A 120 -3.95 -6.49 -26.80
N GLU A 121 -3.82 -7.75 -27.19
CA GLU A 121 -4.82 -8.45 -28.03
C GLU A 121 -6.21 -8.54 -27.36
N ARG A 122 -6.26 -8.46 -26.03
CA ARG A 122 -7.51 -8.43 -25.24
C ARG A 122 -8.05 -7.01 -25.01
N GLY A 123 -7.42 -6.00 -25.62
CA GLY A 123 -7.83 -4.60 -25.47
C GLY A 123 -7.44 -4.00 -24.12
N ILE A 124 -6.47 -4.59 -23.42
CA ILE A 124 -5.86 -3.96 -22.23
C ILE A 124 -4.85 -2.93 -22.74
N GLU A 125 -5.08 -1.67 -22.41
CA GLU A 125 -4.16 -0.58 -22.77
C GLU A 125 -3.31 -0.26 -21.54
N PHE A 126 -2.00 -0.20 -21.72
CA PHE A 126 -1.04 0.05 -20.65
C PHE A 126 0.18 0.81 -21.18
N GLU A 127 0.89 1.47 -20.28
CA GLU A 127 2.16 2.13 -20.57
C GLU A 127 3.25 1.66 -19.59
N ARG A 128 4.48 1.60 -20.06
CA ARG A 128 5.64 1.23 -19.24
C ARG A 128 6.03 2.38 -18.32
N ASP A 129 6.41 2.05 -17.09
CA ASP A 129 6.95 3.06 -16.18
C ASP A 129 8.34 3.54 -16.61
N LYS A 130 8.64 4.81 -16.30
CA LYS A 130 9.95 5.40 -16.59
C LYS A 130 10.99 5.09 -15.53
N ASP A 131 10.57 4.89 -14.28
CA ASP A 131 11.47 4.67 -13.14
C ASP A 131 11.80 3.18 -12.97
N PHE A 132 10.82 2.30 -13.20
CA PHE A 132 10.95 0.85 -13.09
C PHE A 132 10.48 0.16 -14.39
N PRO A 133 11.37 -0.12 -15.37
CA PRO A 133 10.97 -0.56 -16.71
C PRO A 133 10.20 -1.89 -16.82
N PHE A 134 10.15 -2.69 -15.75
CA PHE A 134 9.43 -3.97 -15.67
C PHE A 134 8.01 -3.84 -15.12
N ILE A 135 7.55 -2.61 -14.82
CA ILE A 135 6.19 -2.35 -14.37
C ILE A 135 5.43 -1.49 -15.37
N TYR A 136 4.10 -1.62 -15.34
CA TYR A 136 3.20 -1.06 -16.32
C TYR A 136 1.99 -0.41 -15.63
N ARG A 137 1.62 0.80 -16.07
CA ARG A 137 0.39 1.48 -15.64
C ARG A 137 -0.74 1.05 -16.55
N LEU A 138 -1.81 0.53 -15.95
CA LEU A 138 -3.06 0.25 -16.64
C LEU A 138 -3.75 1.56 -17.02
N LEU A 139 -3.97 1.77 -18.32
CA LEU A 139 -4.70 2.92 -18.85
C LEU A 139 -6.17 2.58 -19.09
N LYS A 140 -6.45 1.35 -19.54
CA LYS A 140 -7.81 0.89 -19.82
C LYS A 140 -7.91 -0.63 -19.75
N GLY A 141 -9.10 -1.10 -19.36
CA GLY A 141 -9.42 -2.52 -19.22
C GLY A 141 -9.46 -2.96 -17.76
N ASP A 142 -9.66 -4.25 -17.55
CA ASP A 142 -9.72 -4.85 -16.22
C ASP A 142 -8.87 -6.12 -16.19
N LEU A 143 -7.65 -5.99 -15.66
CA LEU A 143 -6.70 -7.10 -15.54
C LEU A 143 -7.29 -8.27 -14.76
N THR A 144 -8.16 -8.02 -13.79
CA THR A 144 -8.73 -9.09 -12.94
C THR A 144 -9.64 -10.05 -13.69
N LYS A 145 -10.11 -9.67 -14.87
CA LYS A 145 -10.93 -10.50 -15.77
C LYS A 145 -10.10 -11.26 -16.82
N THR A 146 -8.79 -11.09 -16.86
CA THR A 146 -7.90 -11.71 -17.85
C THR A 146 -7.47 -13.12 -17.44
N GLU A 147 -7.09 -13.94 -18.41
CA GLU A 147 -6.52 -15.27 -18.10
C GLU A 147 -5.16 -15.14 -17.42
N GLU A 148 -4.36 -14.16 -17.84
CA GLU A 148 -3.02 -13.87 -17.36
C GLU A 148 -3.02 -13.60 -15.84
N PHE A 149 -4.00 -12.82 -15.36
CA PHE A 149 -4.19 -12.61 -13.93
C PHE A 149 -4.62 -13.89 -13.20
N ASN A 150 -5.57 -14.65 -13.75
CA ASN A 150 -6.05 -15.90 -13.16
C ASN A 150 -4.97 -17.00 -13.10
N LYS A 151 -4.02 -16.97 -14.04
CA LYS A 151 -2.84 -17.85 -14.11
C LYS A 151 -1.66 -17.36 -13.27
N TYR A 152 -1.81 -16.23 -12.57
CA TYR A 152 -0.75 -15.60 -11.77
C TYR A 152 0.47 -15.17 -12.61
N GLU A 153 0.28 -14.97 -13.92
CA GLU A 153 1.29 -14.42 -14.84
C GLU A 153 1.37 -12.89 -14.72
N VAL A 154 0.33 -12.25 -14.17
CA VAL A 154 0.28 -10.81 -13.90
C VAL A 154 0.04 -10.57 -12.42
N VAL A 155 0.84 -9.69 -11.83
CA VAL A 155 0.69 -9.26 -10.43
C VAL A 155 0.31 -7.79 -10.40
N ILE A 156 -0.85 -7.48 -9.81
CA ILE A 156 -1.23 -6.08 -9.53
C ILE A 156 -0.47 -5.64 -8.28
N GLN A 157 0.40 -4.66 -8.43
CA GLN A 157 1.24 -4.14 -7.36
C GLN A 157 1.52 -2.65 -7.61
N ASP A 158 1.26 -1.81 -6.61
CA ASP A 158 1.54 -0.38 -6.68
C ASP A 158 3.04 -0.09 -6.91
N LYS A 159 3.34 0.96 -7.68
CA LYS A 159 4.71 1.35 -8.01
C LYS A 159 5.56 1.67 -6.78
N ALA A 160 5.01 2.32 -5.75
CA ALA A 160 5.75 2.58 -4.51
C ALA A 160 6.01 1.30 -3.73
N SER A 161 5.09 0.32 -3.78
CA SER A 161 5.32 -1.01 -3.20
C SER A 161 6.46 -1.76 -3.91
N VAL A 162 6.60 -1.60 -5.23
CA VAL A 162 7.77 -2.09 -5.99
C VAL A 162 9.04 -1.36 -5.57
N ALA A 163 8.97 -0.04 -5.42
CA ALA A 163 10.10 0.78 -4.98
C ALA A 163 10.68 0.30 -3.63
N VAL A 164 9.85 -0.19 -2.70
CA VAL A 164 10.33 -0.78 -1.43
C VAL A 164 11.24 -1.98 -1.66
N VAL A 165 10.90 -2.88 -2.59
CA VAL A 165 11.75 -4.05 -2.89
C VAL A 165 12.99 -3.65 -3.69
N MET A 166 12.87 -2.67 -4.59
CA MET A 166 14.02 -2.11 -5.31
C MET A 166 15.01 -1.41 -4.36
N ALA A 167 14.51 -0.73 -3.32
CA ALA A 167 15.31 -0.16 -2.25
C ALA A 167 16.07 -1.25 -1.46
N LEU A 168 15.42 -2.39 -1.22
CA LEU A 168 16.03 -3.55 -0.55
C LEU A 168 17.11 -4.18 -1.43
N ASN A 169 16.93 -4.15 -2.75
CA ASN A 169 17.86 -4.69 -3.75
C ASN A 169 18.32 -6.12 -3.42
N PRO A 170 17.40 -7.09 -3.27
CA PRO A 170 17.75 -8.45 -2.85
C PRO A 170 18.63 -9.14 -3.90
N SER A 171 19.58 -9.94 -3.45
CA SER A 171 20.47 -10.73 -4.32
C SER A 171 20.24 -12.23 -4.15
N ARG A 172 20.67 -12.99 -5.15
CA ARG A 172 20.66 -14.46 -5.08
C ARG A 172 21.43 -14.93 -3.85
N GLU A 173 20.94 -16.00 -3.21
CA GLU A 173 21.56 -16.66 -2.06
C GLU A 173 21.62 -15.86 -0.75
N GLU A 174 21.17 -14.59 -0.74
CA GLU A 174 20.99 -13.81 0.49
C GLU A 174 19.83 -14.35 1.34
N ILE A 175 19.96 -14.17 2.66
CA ILE A 175 18.86 -14.35 3.62
C ILE A 175 18.15 -13.02 3.82
N VAL A 176 16.86 -12.97 3.50
CA VAL A 176 16.00 -11.81 3.69
C VAL A 176 14.95 -12.11 4.76
N ILE A 177 14.84 -11.25 5.77
CA ILE A 177 13.75 -11.30 6.76
C ILE A 177 12.73 -10.22 6.41
N ASP A 178 11.46 -10.60 6.24
CA ASP A 178 10.34 -9.66 6.18
C ASP A 178 9.56 -9.70 7.50
N LEU A 179 9.61 -8.59 8.25
CA LEU A 179 9.07 -8.47 9.61
C LEU A 179 7.54 -8.24 9.65
N ALA A 180 6.90 -8.00 8.52
CA ALA A 180 5.45 -7.79 8.41
C ALA A 180 4.95 -8.21 7.01
N SER A 181 5.25 -9.46 6.64
CA SER A 181 5.26 -9.92 5.24
C SER A 181 3.88 -9.98 4.58
N ALA A 182 2.85 -10.38 5.32
CA ALA A 182 1.57 -10.67 4.70
C ALA A 182 0.94 -9.39 4.11
N PRO A 183 0.37 -9.41 2.89
CA PRO A 183 -0.06 -10.59 2.14
C PRO A 183 0.98 -11.21 1.18
N GLY A 184 2.25 -10.77 1.20
CA GLY A 184 3.36 -11.40 0.51
C GLY A 184 3.67 -10.95 -0.91
N ILE A 185 3.05 -9.88 -1.42
CA ILE A 185 3.35 -9.37 -2.77
C ILE A 185 4.82 -8.89 -2.86
N LYS A 186 5.39 -8.34 -1.76
CA LYS A 186 6.80 -7.95 -1.72
C LYS A 186 7.73 -9.17 -1.65
N ALA A 187 7.38 -10.18 -0.84
CA ALA A 187 8.09 -11.46 -0.79
C ALA A 187 8.10 -12.17 -2.16
N GLU A 188 6.99 -12.13 -2.89
CA GLU A 188 6.92 -12.67 -4.24
C GLU A 188 7.85 -11.92 -5.21
N LEU A 189 7.91 -10.58 -5.15
CA LEU A 189 8.84 -9.81 -5.97
C LEU A 189 10.31 -10.09 -5.59
N ILE A 190 10.61 -10.31 -4.30
CA ILE A 190 11.95 -10.74 -3.86
C ILE A 190 12.31 -12.09 -4.51
N ALA A 191 11.38 -13.05 -4.52
CA ALA A 191 11.59 -14.34 -5.17
C ALA A 191 11.79 -14.19 -6.70
N GLU A 192 11.01 -13.34 -7.35
CA GLU A 192 11.12 -13.05 -8.78
C GLU A 192 12.50 -12.45 -9.14
N LEU A 193 12.89 -11.36 -8.48
CA LEU A 193 14.16 -10.66 -8.74
C LEU A 193 15.39 -11.55 -8.47
N THR A 194 15.25 -12.52 -7.57
CA THR A 194 16.32 -13.44 -7.20
C THR A 194 16.22 -14.78 -7.91
N ASP A 195 15.32 -14.95 -8.87
CA ASP A 195 15.13 -16.21 -9.62
C ASP A 195 14.96 -17.40 -8.66
N ASN A 196 14.14 -17.21 -7.62
CA ASN A 196 13.86 -18.19 -6.57
C ASN A 196 15.11 -18.68 -5.80
N LYS A 197 16.18 -17.89 -5.71
CA LYS A 197 17.44 -18.30 -5.06
C LYS A 197 17.69 -17.68 -3.69
N ALA A 198 17.09 -16.52 -3.38
CA ALA A 198 17.15 -15.96 -2.03
C ALA A 198 16.39 -16.84 -1.03
N LYS A 199 16.87 -16.89 0.21
CA LYS A 199 16.13 -17.50 1.32
C LYS A 199 15.33 -16.40 2.01
N MET A 200 14.06 -16.65 2.27
CA MET A 200 13.16 -15.69 2.90
C MET A 200 12.61 -16.23 4.21
N ILE A 201 12.63 -15.42 5.25
CA ILE A 201 11.94 -15.66 6.51
C ILE A 201 10.82 -14.62 6.58
N LEU A 202 9.59 -15.08 6.43
CA LEU A 202 8.39 -14.24 6.32
C LEU A 202 7.63 -14.33 7.63
N SER A 203 7.45 -13.18 8.28
CA SER A 203 6.78 -13.11 9.58
C SER A 203 5.59 -12.16 9.59
N ASP A 204 4.57 -12.54 10.35
CA ASP A 204 3.40 -11.73 10.67
C ASP A 204 2.78 -12.29 11.96
N ILE A 205 2.08 -11.44 12.72
CA ILE A 205 1.43 -11.85 13.97
C ILE A 205 0.15 -12.66 13.70
N ASP A 206 -0.49 -12.42 12.55
CA ASP A 206 -1.73 -13.03 12.13
C ASP A 206 -1.47 -14.31 11.30
N ILE A 207 -1.73 -15.45 11.93
CA ILE A 207 -1.56 -16.76 11.29
C ILE A 207 -2.45 -16.94 10.06
N GLY A 208 -3.67 -16.39 10.06
CA GLY A 208 -4.58 -16.51 8.93
C GLY A 208 -4.14 -15.66 7.72
N ARG A 209 -3.40 -14.57 7.96
CA ARG A 209 -2.75 -13.80 6.89
C ARG A 209 -1.52 -14.54 6.35
N LEU A 210 -0.70 -15.17 7.20
CA LEU A 210 0.43 -16.01 6.77
C LEU A 210 -0.01 -17.22 5.95
N GLU A 211 -1.11 -17.88 6.32
CA GLU A 211 -1.65 -19.01 5.55
C GLU A 211 -2.09 -18.59 4.14
N LYS A 212 -2.75 -17.43 4.03
CA LYS A 212 -3.12 -16.83 2.73
C LYS A 212 -1.91 -16.46 1.91
N GLU A 213 -0.90 -15.87 2.54
CA GLU A 213 0.37 -15.55 1.91
C GLU A 213 1.04 -16.82 1.36
N ARG A 214 1.18 -17.86 2.19
CA ARG A 214 1.73 -19.17 1.76
C ARG A 214 1.00 -19.73 0.55
N PHE A 215 -0.33 -19.68 0.55
CA PHE A 215 -1.14 -20.11 -0.58
C PHE A 215 -0.84 -19.27 -1.84
N LEU A 216 -0.79 -17.94 -1.71
CA LEU A 216 -0.52 -17.03 -2.83
C LEU A 216 0.89 -17.21 -3.40
N LEU A 217 1.93 -17.28 -2.56
CA LEU A 217 3.31 -17.50 -3.01
C LEU A 217 3.45 -18.80 -3.81
N LYS A 218 2.81 -19.88 -3.36
CA LYS A 218 2.76 -21.14 -4.11
C LYS A 218 2.08 -20.97 -5.48
N LYS A 219 1.02 -20.17 -5.55
CA LYS A 219 0.33 -19.90 -6.83
C LYS A 219 1.19 -19.05 -7.77
N PHE A 220 1.89 -18.05 -7.24
CA PHE A 220 2.85 -17.23 -7.98
C PHE A 220 4.09 -18.00 -8.44
N GLY A 221 4.32 -19.24 -7.97
CA GLY A 221 5.46 -20.05 -8.40
C GLY A 221 6.74 -19.78 -7.61
N VAL A 222 6.61 -19.21 -6.41
CA VAL A 222 7.72 -19.09 -5.48
C VAL A 222 8.18 -20.49 -5.03
N ASN A 223 9.49 -20.69 -4.99
CA ASN A 223 10.09 -21.91 -4.49
C ASN A 223 9.91 -21.99 -2.95
N MET A 224 8.95 -22.81 -2.51
CA MET A 224 8.61 -22.92 -1.09
C MET A 224 9.74 -23.51 -0.23
N ASP A 225 10.72 -24.21 -0.82
CA ASP A 225 11.90 -24.72 -0.10
C ASP A 225 12.85 -23.60 0.35
N LYS A 226 12.66 -22.39 -0.19
CA LYS A 226 13.42 -21.19 0.13
C LYS A 226 12.68 -20.27 1.09
N VAL A 227 11.49 -20.63 1.55
CA VAL A 227 10.62 -19.75 2.34
C VAL A 227 10.25 -20.40 3.66
N GLU A 228 10.60 -19.72 4.75
CA GLU A 228 10.16 -20.05 6.10
C GLU A 228 9.06 -19.07 6.54
N PHE A 229 7.96 -19.58 7.09
CA PHE A 229 6.90 -18.75 7.65
C PHE A 229 6.91 -18.83 9.17
N VAL A 230 6.98 -17.68 9.82
CA VAL A 230 7.07 -17.60 11.28
C VAL A 230 5.95 -16.71 11.81
N ARG A 231 5.09 -17.26 12.65
CA ARG A 231 4.13 -16.44 13.41
C ARG A 231 4.89 -15.74 14.53
N GLN A 232 5.11 -14.44 14.39
CA GLN A 232 5.95 -13.67 15.31
C GLN A 232 5.35 -12.28 15.54
N ASP A 233 5.36 -11.83 16.79
CA ASP A 233 5.18 -10.40 17.10
C ASP A 233 6.53 -9.71 16.92
N SER A 234 6.64 -8.87 15.89
CA SER A 234 7.88 -8.18 15.55
C SER A 234 8.28 -7.09 16.56
N SER A 235 7.44 -6.83 17.57
CA SER A 235 7.79 -6.01 18.75
C SER A 235 8.61 -6.79 19.78
N TYR A 236 8.80 -8.10 19.60
CA TYR A 236 9.54 -8.99 20.51
C TYR A 236 10.31 -10.05 19.70
N LEU A 237 11.48 -9.70 19.17
CA LEU A 237 12.25 -10.60 18.30
C LEU A 237 13.28 -11.41 19.08
N PRO A 238 13.51 -12.70 18.71
CA PRO A 238 14.68 -13.44 19.17
C PRO A 238 15.96 -12.89 18.51
N GLU A 239 17.13 -13.43 18.85
CA GLU A 239 18.34 -13.14 18.10
C GLU A 239 18.22 -13.70 16.68
N LEU A 240 18.18 -12.80 15.70
CA LEU A 240 18.05 -13.13 14.27
C LEU A 240 19.30 -12.70 13.50
N ARG A 241 19.61 -13.46 12.45
CA ARG A 241 20.70 -13.17 11.50
C ARG A 241 20.18 -13.23 10.08
N ALA A 242 20.52 -12.24 9.28
CA ALA A 242 20.13 -12.14 7.87
C ALA A 242 21.16 -11.33 7.08
N ASP A 243 21.08 -11.34 5.76
CA ASP A 243 21.80 -10.36 4.95
C ASP A 243 21.06 -9.03 4.94
N LYS A 244 19.74 -9.08 4.79
CA LYS A 244 18.87 -7.91 4.66
C LYS A 244 17.58 -8.07 5.45
N VAL A 245 17.05 -6.95 5.92
CA VAL A 245 15.75 -6.88 6.62
C VAL A 245 14.82 -5.95 5.84
N LEU A 246 13.60 -6.41 5.62
CA LEU A 246 12.50 -5.58 5.15
C LEU A 246 11.52 -5.37 6.31
N LEU A 247 11.25 -4.11 6.61
CA LEU A 247 10.23 -3.70 7.57
C LEU A 247 9.24 -2.77 6.86
N ASP A 248 8.25 -3.38 6.20
CA ASP A 248 7.06 -2.66 5.72
C ASP A 248 6.05 -2.57 6.87
N ALA A 249 6.23 -1.56 7.72
CA ALA A 249 5.64 -1.55 9.05
C ALA A 249 4.11 -1.35 9.00
N PRO A 250 3.35 -1.98 9.93
CA PRO A 250 1.92 -1.71 10.07
C PRO A 250 1.70 -0.22 10.36
N CYS A 251 0.80 0.42 9.61
CA CYS A 251 0.61 1.86 9.66
C CYS A 251 -0.86 2.28 9.60
N SER A 252 -1.10 3.59 9.68
CA SER A 252 -2.42 4.21 9.55
C SER A 252 -3.07 3.99 8.18
N SER A 253 -2.25 3.60 7.18
CA SER A 253 -2.59 3.43 5.77
C SER A 253 -3.01 4.71 5.05
N SER A 254 -2.68 5.88 5.61
CA SER A 254 -3.07 7.18 5.08
C SER A 254 -2.58 7.45 3.64
N GLY A 255 -1.55 6.74 3.17
CA GLY A 255 -1.06 6.84 1.81
C GLY A 255 -1.88 6.10 0.75
N MET A 256 -2.81 5.22 1.17
CA MET A 256 -3.65 4.41 0.28
C MET A 256 -5.04 5.02 0.01
N ILE A 257 -5.33 6.25 0.46
CA ILE A 257 -6.68 6.84 0.39
C ILE A 257 -7.22 6.93 -1.05
N ASN A 258 -6.36 7.15 -2.06
CA ASN A 258 -6.75 7.11 -3.47
C ASN A 258 -7.40 5.77 -3.87
N ASN A 259 -6.81 4.66 -3.44
CA ASN A 259 -7.22 3.30 -3.80
C ASN A 259 -8.27 2.72 -2.84
N GLU A 260 -8.17 3.03 -1.55
CA GLU A 260 -9.12 2.62 -0.50
C GLU A 260 -9.61 3.82 0.32
N PRO A 261 -10.59 4.59 -0.20
CA PRO A 261 -11.08 5.79 0.47
C PRO A 261 -11.69 5.56 1.85
N SER A 262 -12.14 4.33 2.18
CA SER A 262 -12.72 4.10 3.50
C SER A 262 -11.72 4.40 4.62
N ILE A 263 -10.41 4.33 4.34
CA ILE A 263 -9.33 4.71 5.26
C ILE A 263 -9.52 6.15 5.77
N LEU A 264 -9.97 7.08 4.91
CA LEU A 264 -10.24 8.47 5.27
C LEU A 264 -11.22 8.58 6.45
N LEU A 265 -12.22 7.69 6.51
CA LEU A 265 -13.21 7.67 7.60
C LEU A 265 -12.68 7.05 8.89
N THR A 266 -11.54 6.36 8.84
CA THR A 266 -10.81 5.85 10.01
C THR A 266 -9.84 6.89 10.59
N LEU A 267 -9.60 7.99 9.86
CA LEU A 267 -8.66 9.07 10.19
C LEU A 267 -9.38 10.36 10.58
N LYS A 268 -10.45 10.25 11.38
CA LYS A 268 -11.23 11.41 11.88
C LYS A 268 -10.45 12.29 12.85
N ASP A 269 -9.42 11.73 13.48
CA ASP A 269 -8.48 12.38 14.38
C ASP A 269 -7.12 11.67 14.30
N ASN A 270 -6.11 12.19 15.01
CA ASN A 270 -4.74 11.68 14.98
C ASN A 270 -4.49 10.44 15.85
N ARG A 271 -5.50 9.88 16.55
CA ARG A 271 -5.28 8.75 17.47
C ARG A 271 -4.76 7.51 16.75
N LYS A 272 -5.27 7.21 15.56
CA LYS A 272 -4.82 6.07 14.75
C LYS A 272 -3.35 6.23 14.35
N VAL A 273 -2.96 7.42 13.89
CA VAL A 273 -1.57 7.75 13.52
C VAL A 273 -0.65 7.60 14.74
N LYS A 274 -1.03 8.16 15.90
CA LYS A 274 -0.25 8.04 17.14
C LYS A 274 -0.10 6.60 17.60
N HIS A 275 -1.18 5.81 17.52
CA HIS A 275 -1.17 4.40 17.89
C HIS A 275 -0.18 3.60 17.03
N TYR A 276 -0.28 3.71 15.70
CA TYR A 276 0.64 3.00 14.80
C TYR A 276 2.06 3.53 14.90
N ALA A 277 2.26 4.84 15.07
CA ALA A 277 3.59 5.40 15.31
C ALA A 277 4.25 4.81 16.56
N GLU A 278 3.50 4.56 17.64
CA GLU A 278 4.08 3.91 18.83
C GLU A 278 4.38 2.43 18.60
N LEU A 279 3.47 1.69 17.95
CA LEU A 279 3.71 0.30 17.58
C LEU A 279 4.95 0.15 16.68
N GLN A 280 5.07 1.00 15.66
CA GLN A 280 6.21 1.04 14.74
C GLN A 280 7.53 1.29 15.48
N ARG A 281 7.55 2.15 16.52
CA ARG A 281 8.75 2.36 17.34
C ARG A 281 9.15 1.10 18.10
N GLY A 282 8.18 0.37 18.64
CA GLY A 282 8.42 -0.93 19.29
C GLY A 282 9.09 -1.90 18.34
N ILE A 283 8.48 -2.11 17.16
CA ILE A 283 9.00 -3.02 16.13
C ILE A 283 10.37 -2.55 15.63
N LEU A 284 10.55 -1.26 15.35
CA LEU A 284 11.80 -0.71 14.84
C LEU A 284 12.96 -0.88 15.85
N ARG A 285 12.70 -0.73 17.16
CA ARG A 285 13.73 -0.97 18.19
C ARG A 285 14.22 -2.41 18.19
N GLU A 286 13.35 -3.39 17.98
CA GLU A 286 13.76 -4.79 17.87
C GLU A 286 14.43 -5.07 16.52
N ALA A 287 13.90 -4.52 15.43
CA ALA A 287 14.45 -4.70 14.09
C ALA A 287 15.91 -4.20 13.97
N LEU A 288 16.24 -3.10 14.66
CA LEU A 288 17.60 -2.55 14.72
C LEU A 288 18.62 -3.46 15.44
N LYS A 289 18.15 -4.44 16.23
CA LYS A 289 19.03 -5.42 16.92
C LYS A 289 19.36 -6.63 16.04
N ILE A 290 18.69 -6.81 14.91
CA ILE A 290 18.93 -7.92 14.00
C ILE A 290 20.34 -7.80 13.42
N LYS A 291 21.09 -8.89 13.44
CA LYS A 291 22.43 -8.97 12.84
C LYS A 291 22.28 -9.11 11.32
N ALA A 292 22.21 -7.97 10.64
CA ALA A 292 22.14 -7.89 9.17
C ALA A 292 23.03 -6.76 8.62
N LYS A 293 23.19 -6.67 7.30
CA LYS A 293 23.98 -5.61 6.64
C LYS A 293 23.18 -4.31 6.52
N GLU A 294 21.90 -4.44 6.21
CA GLU A 294 21.01 -3.31 6.02
C GLU A 294 19.55 -3.68 6.25
N MET A 295 18.76 -2.66 6.57
CA MET A 295 17.32 -2.74 6.67
C MET A 295 16.70 -1.67 5.78
N VAL A 296 15.61 -2.03 5.09
CA VAL A 296 14.70 -1.06 4.49
C VAL A 296 13.48 -0.93 5.39
N TYR A 297 13.24 0.28 5.86
CA TYR A 297 11.99 0.63 6.54
C TYR A 297 11.07 1.33 5.54
N ALA A 298 9.82 0.92 5.52
CA ALA A 298 8.81 1.55 4.68
C ALA A 298 7.44 1.58 5.36
N VAL A 299 6.63 2.59 5.01
CA VAL A 299 5.21 2.68 5.40
C VAL A 299 4.39 3.36 4.30
N CYS A 300 3.16 2.90 4.06
CA CYS A 300 2.18 3.59 3.21
C CYS A 300 1.47 4.72 3.97
N SER A 301 2.24 5.69 4.48
CA SER A 301 1.73 6.82 5.27
C SER A 301 2.18 8.19 4.75
N LEU A 302 1.26 9.15 4.79
CA LEU A 302 1.49 10.57 4.54
C LEU A 302 2.12 11.29 5.74
N PHE A 303 2.05 10.71 6.94
CA PHE A 303 2.39 11.41 8.18
C PHE A 303 3.87 11.31 8.53
N TYR A 304 4.41 12.41 9.05
CA TYR A 304 5.77 12.53 9.54
C TYR A 304 6.04 11.58 10.73
N GLU A 305 5.05 11.42 11.61
CA GLU A 305 5.11 10.63 12.84
C GLU A 305 5.32 9.14 12.61
N GLU A 306 4.95 8.64 11.42
CA GLU A 306 5.08 7.25 11.01
C GLU A 306 6.31 7.01 10.13
N GLY A 307 7.05 8.06 9.75
CA GLY A 307 8.23 7.98 8.89
C GLY A 307 9.46 8.60 9.56
N GLU A 308 9.81 9.81 9.15
CA GLU A 308 11.02 10.53 9.56
C GLU A 308 11.14 10.68 11.09
N ALA A 309 10.02 10.91 11.79
CA ALA A 309 10.02 11.11 13.24
C ALA A 309 10.66 9.96 14.02
N HIS A 310 10.62 8.73 13.49
CA HIS A 310 11.24 7.58 14.12
C HIS A 310 12.76 7.68 14.09
N PHE A 311 13.32 8.02 12.94
CA PHE A 311 14.77 8.07 12.72
C PHE A 311 15.41 9.30 13.36
N GLU A 312 14.69 10.42 13.44
CA GLU A 312 15.16 11.58 14.23
C GLU A 312 15.28 11.27 15.72
N LYS A 313 14.33 10.50 16.28
CA LYS A 313 14.31 10.17 17.71
C LYS A 313 15.31 9.08 18.08
N ILE A 314 15.48 8.09 17.21
CA ILE A 314 16.34 6.94 17.45
C ILE A 314 17.82 7.27 17.13
N GLY A 315 18.08 8.31 16.34
CA GLY A 315 19.44 8.82 16.11
C GLY A 315 20.30 7.93 15.20
N HIS A 316 19.68 7.02 14.45
CA HIS A 316 20.38 6.19 13.48
C HIS A 316 20.55 6.92 12.15
N ALA A 317 21.76 6.84 11.58
CA ALA A 317 22.03 7.33 10.25
C ALA A 317 21.16 6.59 9.22
N THR A 318 20.57 7.36 8.31
CA THR A 318 19.74 6.86 7.23
C THR A 318 20.38 7.17 5.89
N GLU A 319 20.10 6.33 4.90
CA GLU A 319 20.50 6.49 3.52
C GLU A 319 19.28 6.63 2.64
N ARG A 320 19.35 7.55 1.68
CA ARG A 320 18.32 7.66 0.65
C ARG A 320 18.39 6.41 -0.22
N PRO A 321 17.31 5.59 -0.29
CA PRO A 321 17.41 4.26 -0.85
C PRO A 321 17.35 4.23 -2.40
N LEU A 322 16.84 5.30 -3.02
CA LEU A 322 16.53 5.36 -4.45
C LEU A 322 16.75 6.77 -5.00
N ASN A 323 17.08 6.86 -6.29
CA ASN A 323 17.21 8.13 -7.01
C ASN A 323 15.87 8.69 -7.52
N VAL A 324 14.81 7.88 -7.47
CA VAL A 324 13.45 8.24 -7.87
C VAL A 324 12.62 8.65 -6.65
N GLY A 325 11.55 9.41 -6.86
CA GLY A 325 10.69 9.92 -5.79
C GLY A 325 11.17 11.25 -5.17
N SER A 326 10.34 11.86 -4.33
CA SER A 326 10.64 13.13 -3.67
C SER A 326 11.54 12.94 -2.44
N ASN A 327 12.15 14.02 -1.96
CA ASN A 327 12.83 13.99 -0.66
C ASN A 327 11.82 13.81 0.48
N GLY A 328 12.29 13.24 1.59
CA GLY A 328 11.54 13.23 2.84
C GLY A 328 11.29 14.64 3.37
N TYR A 329 10.41 14.73 4.35
CA TYR A 329 10.02 16.00 4.96
C TYR A 329 11.12 16.63 5.83
N SER A 330 11.96 15.79 6.43
CA SER A 330 13.05 16.24 7.29
C SER A 330 14.41 16.14 6.58
N PRO A 331 15.23 17.20 6.60
CA PRO A 331 16.60 17.14 6.08
C PRO A 331 17.52 16.28 6.97
N ARG A 332 17.10 15.90 8.18
CA ARG A 332 17.89 15.06 9.11
C ARG A 332 17.77 13.58 8.80
N VAL A 333 16.80 13.18 7.96
CA VAL A 333 16.51 11.79 7.64
C VAL A 333 16.59 11.61 6.13
N SER A 334 17.67 11.00 5.66
CA SER A 334 17.85 10.67 4.25
C SER A 334 16.85 9.61 3.85
N SER A 335 15.84 10.00 3.07
CA SER A 335 14.71 9.15 2.74
C SER A 335 14.11 9.56 1.40
N VAL A 336 13.19 8.74 0.91
CA VAL A 336 12.35 9.04 -0.26
C VAL A 336 10.89 8.99 0.13
N ARG A 337 10.12 9.94 -0.40
CA ARG A 337 8.66 9.90 -0.37
C ARG A 337 8.05 9.81 -1.76
N PHE A 338 7.03 8.97 -1.87
CA PHE A 338 6.12 8.95 -3.00
C PHE A 338 4.81 9.63 -2.60
N PHE A 339 4.15 10.23 -3.59
CA PHE A 339 2.90 10.97 -3.44
C PHE A 339 2.03 10.73 -4.65
N SER A 340 0.74 10.53 -4.43
CA SER A 340 -0.22 10.30 -5.52
C SER A 340 -0.37 11.51 -6.46
N SER A 341 -0.21 12.73 -5.96
CA SER A 341 -0.28 13.97 -6.74
C SER A 341 0.93 14.20 -7.65
N VAL A 342 2.07 13.59 -7.36
CA VAL A 342 3.34 13.84 -8.07
C VAL A 342 3.78 12.63 -8.89
N HIS A 343 3.67 11.43 -8.31
CA HIS A 343 4.30 10.22 -8.86
C HIS A 343 3.27 9.20 -9.36
N PHE A 344 1.97 9.53 -9.32
CA PHE A 344 0.86 8.67 -9.80
C PHE A 344 0.88 7.26 -9.18
N THR A 345 1.13 7.17 -7.88
CA THR A 345 1.28 5.93 -7.09
C THR A 345 0.74 6.15 -5.68
N GLU A 346 0.60 5.12 -4.86
CA GLU A 346 0.28 5.30 -3.44
C GLU A 346 1.35 6.14 -2.71
N SER A 347 0.93 6.93 -1.72
CA SER A 347 1.89 7.71 -0.96
C SER A 347 2.64 6.81 0.02
N PHE A 348 3.96 6.93 0.03
CA PHE A 348 4.86 6.02 0.75
C PHE A 348 6.04 6.77 1.31
N PHE A 349 6.56 6.32 2.44
CA PHE A 349 7.86 6.71 2.97
C PHE A 349 8.78 5.49 2.92
N ILE A 350 10.02 5.67 2.46
CA ILE A 350 11.03 4.60 2.40
C ILE A 350 12.38 5.19 2.84
N THR A 351 13.07 4.47 3.71
CA THR A 351 14.44 4.78 4.09
C THR A 351 15.27 3.50 4.24
N LYS A 352 16.58 3.62 4.01
CA LYS A 352 17.53 2.55 4.27
C LYS A 352 18.34 2.87 5.52
N VAL A 353 18.59 1.85 6.32
CA VAL A 353 19.44 1.92 7.51
C VAL A 353 20.55 0.89 7.33
N LYS A 354 21.80 1.30 7.49
CA LYS A 354 22.90 0.35 7.62
C LYS A 354 22.83 -0.27 9.01
N LEU A 355 22.75 -1.58 9.03
CA LEU A 355 22.88 -2.35 10.26
C LEU A 355 24.36 -2.75 10.32
N GLU A 356 25.10 -2.24 11.31
CA GLU A 356 26.53 -2.51 11.37
C GLU A 356 26.81 -3.97 11.77
N LYS A 357 27.80 -4.55 11.09
CA LYS A 357 28.44 -5.83 11.40
C LYS A 357 29.10 -5.75 12.78
N LEU A 358 28.44 -6.20 13.83
CA LEU A 358 29.12 -6.41 15.10
C LEU A 358 29.68 -7.84 15.15
N ARG A 359 30.99 -7.89 14.88
CA ARG A 359 32.03 -8.91 15.17
C ARG A 359 31.57 -10.32 15.53
#